data_AF-A0A969GFM1-F1
#
_entry.id   AF-A0A969GFM1-F1
#
_cell.length_a   1.000
_cell.length_b   1.000
_cell.length_c   1.000
_cell.angle_alpha   90.00
_cell.angle_beta   90.00
_cell.angle_gamma   90.00
#
_symmetry.space_group_name_H-M   'P 1'
#
loop_
_entity.id
_entity.type
_entity.pdbx_description
1 polymer ?
#
loop_
_entity_poly.entity_id
_entity_poly.type
_entity_poly.pdbx_seq_one_letter_code
_entity_poly.pdbx_strand_id
1 'polypeptide(L)'
;MVHFFRAEIQRANVWRQRLDTTTNWAVVATGATLSIAFSQSEVHHGIILLNTLLVLWFLFIEARRYRYYELWSYRVRLMETDFYAAMLVPPFHPSPEWAENLAENLLSPSFPISMPEAFGRRLRRNYLWIFLILYASWVAKIWLFPIPANDIL
;
A
#
# COMPACT_ATOMS: atom_id res chain seq x y z
N MET A 1 26.82 13.18 9.49
CA MET A 1 25.80 13.20 8.40
C MET A 1 25.75 11.91 7.58
N VAL A 2 26.86 11.41 7.02
CA VAL A 2 26.84 10.20 6.16
C VAL A 2 26.21 8.95 6.83
N HIS A 3 26.55 8.65 8.08
CA HIS A 3 25.96 7.50 8.79
C HIS A 3 24.46 7.68 9.07
N PHE A 4 24.02 8.91 9.34
CA PHE A 4 22.60 9.22 9.54
C PHE A 4 21.83 9.05 8.23
N PHE A 5 22.34 9.59 7.12
CA PHE A 5 21.75 9.42 5.80
C PHE A 5 21.64 7.94 5.39
N ARG A 6 22.71 7.16 5.61
CA ARG A 6 22.69 5.71 5.37
C ARG A 6 21.61 5.00 6.19
N ALA A 7 21.45 5.37 7.46
CA ALA A 7 20.42 4.81 8.33
C ALA A 7 19.01 5.19 7.87
N GLU A 8 18.81 6.42 7.39
CA GLU A 8 17.53 6.90 6.83
C GLU A 8 17.16 6.15 5.54
N ILE A 9 18.11 5.97 4.61
CA ILE A 9 17.92 5.14 3.42
C ILE A 9 17.55 3.70 3.81
N GLN A 10 18.26 3.12 4.77
CA GLN A 10 17.97 1.76 5.23
C GLN A 10 16.55 1.65 5.80
N ARG A 11 16.10 2.64 6.60
CA ARG A 11 14.72 2.69 7.10
C ARG A 11 13.72 2.80 5.96
N ALA A 12 13.93 3.71 5.00
CA ALA A 12 13.05 3.88 3.85
C ALA A 12 12.93 2.58 3.03
N ASN A 13 14.03 1.86 2.81
CA ASN A 13 14.05 0.58 2.10
C ASN A 13 13.30 -0.52 2.86
N VAL A 14 13.50 -0.63 4.18
CA VAL A 14 12.77 -1.60 5.02
C VAL A 14 11.27 -1.33 4.96
N TRP A 15 10.86 -0.06 5.01
CA TRP A 15 9.44 0.30 4.91
C TRP A 15 8.86 0.02 3.52
N ARG A 16 9.64 0.27 2.45
CA ARG A 16 9.25 -0.12 1.08
C ARG A 16 8.99 -1.62 0.97
N GLN A 17 9.92 -2.46 1.45
CA GLN A 17 9.78 -3.92 1.41
C GLN A 17 8.54 -4.42 2.18
N ARG A 18 8.21 -3.78 3.31
CA ARG A 18 7.02 -4.11 4.11
C ARG A 18 5.70 -3.76 3.41
N LEU A 19 5.71 -2.78 2.49
CA LEU A 19 4.56 -2.45 1.64
C LEU A 19 4.36 -3.50 0.56
N ASP A 20 5.43 -3.93 -0.12
CA ASP A 20 5.32 -4.93 -1.18
C ASP A 20 4.81 -6.27 -0.63
N THR A 21 5.19 -6.60 0.60
CA THR A 21 4.76 -7.84 1.28
C THR A 21 3.24 -7.93 1.45
N THR A 22 2.54 -6.85 1.80
CA THR A 22 1.08 -6.88 2.03
C THR A 22 0.29 -7.08 0.74
N THR A 23 0.70 -6.43 -0.35
CA THR A 23 0.11 -6.64 -1.66
C THR A 23 0.34 -8.08 -2.13
N ASN A 24 1.54 -8.64 -1.94
CA ASN A 24 1.85 -10.03 -2.29
C ASN A 24 0.92 -11.02 -1.56
N TRP A 25 0.69 -10.83 -0.25
CA TRP A 25 -0.26 -11.67 0.49
C TRP A 25 -1.71 -11.52 0.00
N ALA A 26 -2.12 -10.31 -0.42
CA ALA A 26 -3.44 -10.11 -1.01
C ALA A 26 -3.62 -10.89 -2.33
N VAL A 27 -2.57 -10.92 -3.17
CA VAL A 27 -2.56 -11.70 -4.42
C VAL A 27 -2.62 -13.20 -4.13
N VAL A 28 -1.80 -13.69 -3.19
CA VAL A 28 -1.79 -15.12 -2.81
C VAL A 28 -3.14 -15.56 -2.24
N ALA A 29 -3.72 -14.78 -1.32
CA ALA A 29 -5.04 -15.08 -0.75
C ALA A 29 -6.15 -15.09 -1.82
N THR A 30 -6.07 -14.17 -2.78
CA THR A 30 -6.97 -14.12 -3.93
C THR A 30 -6.84 -15.37 -4.80
N GLY A 31 -5.61 -15.74 -5.20
CA GLY A 31 -5.37 -16.95 -5.98
C GLY A 31 -5.87 -18.22 -5.28
N ALA A 32 -5.56 -18.37 -3.98
CA ALA A 32 -6.03 -19.50 -3.18
C ALA A 32 -7.56 -19.56 -3.11
N THR A 33 -8.22 -18.42 -2.86
CA THR A 33 -9.68 -18.34 -2.78
C THR A 33 -10.32 -18.70 -4.11
N LEU A 34 -9.81 -18.19 -5.24
CA LEU A 34 -10.37 -18.49 -6.55
C LEU A 34 -10.20 -19.97 -6.90
N SER A 35 -9.04 -20.55 -6.62
CA SER A 35 -8.82 -22.00 -6.80
C SER A 35 -9.83 -22.84 -6.03
N ILE A 36 -10.15 -22.46 -4.78
CA ILE A 36 -11.16 -23.16 -3.97
C ILE A 36 -12.57 -22.88 -4.49
N ALA A 37 -12.88 -21.63 -4.82
CA ALA A 37 -14.22 -21.24 -5.28
C ALA A 37 -14.63 -21.94 -6.58
N PHE A 38 -13.67 -22.20 -7.47
CA PHE A 38 -13.91 -22.85 -8.76
C PHE A 38 -13.56 -24.34 -8.80
N SER A 39 -13.09 -24.94 -7.70
CA SER A 39 -12.76 -26.38 -7.68
C SER A 39 -13.99 -27.28 -7.77
N GLN A 40 -15.13 -26.83 -7.22
CA GLN A 40 -16.39 -27.57 -7.18
C GLN A 40 -17.57 -26.62 -7.36
N SER A 41 -18.65 -27.11 -7.98
CA SER A 41 -19.89 -26.35 -8.16
C SER A 41 -20.55 -25.98 -6.83
N GLU A 42 -20.51 -26.87 -5.85
CA GLU A 42 -21.19 -26.73 -4.55
C GLU A 42 -20.58 -25.69 -3.60
N VAL A 43 -19.36 -25.23 -3.86
CA VAL A 43 -18.72 -24.20 -3.02
C VAL A 43 -19.48 -22.89 -3.13
N HIS A 44 -19.95 -22.41 -1.97
CA HIS A 44 -20.73 -21.18 -1.87
C HIS A 44 -19.92 -19.97 -2.36
N HIS A 45 -20.51 -19.17 -3.26
CA HIS A 45 -19.86 -17.98 -3.85
C HIS A 45 -19.46 -16.92 -2.80
N GLY A 46 -20.04 -16.99 -1.60
CA GLY A 46 -19.70 -16.12 -0.46
C GLY A 46 -18.24 -16.20 -0.02
N ILE A 47 -17.50 -17.26 -0.37
CA ILE A 47 -16.05 -17.33 -0.11
C ILE A 47 -15.28 -16.20 -0.83
N ILE A 48 -15.71 -15.81 -2.04
CA ILE A 48 -15.11 -14.72 -2.81
C ILE A 48 -15.40 -13.36 -2.13
N LEU A 49 -16.60 -13.19 -1.57
CA LEU A 49 -16.96 -12.00 -0.80
C LEU A 49 -16.14 -11.91 0.49
N LEU A 50 -15.93 -13.03 1.19
CA LEU A 50 -15.09 -13.07 2.37
C LEU A 50 -13.63 -12.71 2.04
N ASN A 51 -13.08 -13.22 0.93
CA ASN A 51 -11.75 -12.79 0.48
C ASN A 51 -11.70 -11.32 0.06
N THR A 52 -12.79 -10.77 -0.48
CA THR A 52 -12.87 -9.33 -0.79
C THR A 52 -12.72 -8.48 0.49
N LEU A 53 -13.35 -8.90 1.59
CA LEU A 53 -13.16 -8.24 2.90
C LEU A 53 -11.72 -8.40 3.43
N LEU A 54 -11.10 -9.57 3.24
CA LEU A 54 -9.71 -9.80 3.61
C LEU A 54 -8.74 -8.90 2.81
N VAL A 55 -8.95 -8.78 1.50
CA VAL A 55 -8.15 -7.89 0.63
C VAL A 55 -8.35 -6.43 1.03
N LEU A 56 -9.57 -6.02 1.40
CA LEU A 56 -9.84 -4.69 1.94
C LEU A 56 -9.06 -4.44 3.23
N TRP A 57 -8.98 -5.43 4.11
CA TRP A 57 -8.17 -5.36 5.33
C TRP A 57 -6.67 -5.22 5.03
N PHE A 58 -6.14 -5.96 4.06
CA PHE A 58 -4.75 -5.79 3.62
C PHE A 58 -4.50 -4.39 3.05
N LEU A 59 -5.41 -3.86 2.22
CA LEU A 59 -5.31 -2.48 1.72
C LEU A 59 -5.29 -1.47 2.87
N PHE A 60 -6.12 -1.64 3.91
CA PHE A 60 -6.12 -0.76 5.07
C PHE A 60 -4.81 -0.79 5.85
N ILE A 61 -4.26 -1.99 6.11
CA ILE A 61 -2.95 -2.16 6.75
C ILE A 61 -1.86 -1.49 5.92
N GLU A 62 -1.88 -1.71 4.60
CA GLU A 62 -0.88 -1.17 3.70
C GLU A 62 -0.97 0.35 3.60
N ALA A 63 -2.18 0.92 3.51
CA ALA A 63 -2.41 2.36 3.53
C ALA A 63 -1.84 3.01 4.81
N ARG A 64 -2.03 2.36 5.96
CA ARG A 64 -1.42 2.81 7.22
C ARG A 64 0.11 2.80 7.13
N ARG A 65 0.70 1.70 6.65
CA ARG A 65 2.17 1.57 6.46
C ARG A 65 2.72 2.57 5.45
N TYR A 66 1.94 2.90 4.42
CA TYR A 66 2.35 3.81 3.35
C TYR A 66 2.58 5.23 3.89
N ARG A 67 1.81 5.66 4.89
CA ARG A 67 2.05 6.94 5.59
C ARG A 67 3.41 6.98 6.30
N TYR A 68 3.84 5.88 6.90
CA TYR A 68 5.17 5.79 7.51
C TYR A 68 6.26 5.81 6.44
N TYR A 69 6.09 5.07 5.35
CA TYR A 69 7.03 5.10 4.23
C TYR A 69 7.21 6.52 3.67
N GLU A 70 6.13 7.27 3.47
CA GLU A 70 6.17 8.65 2.97
C GLU A 70 6.91 9.60 3.91
N LEU A 71 6.81 9.41 5.23
CA LEU A 71 7.61 10.18 6.20
C LEU A 71 9.11 9.94 6.02
N TRP A 72 9.51 8.67 5.89
CA TRP A 72 10.93 8.31 5.72
C TRP A 72 11.46 8.72 4.34
N SER A 73 10.68 8.53 3.28
CA SER A 73 11.07 8.96 1.93
C SER A 73 11.19 10.48 1.82
N TYR A 74 10.33 11.24 2.51
CA TYR A 74 10.42 12.69 2.59
C TYR A 74 11.73 13.15 3.26
N ARG A 75 12.12 12.57 4.40
CA ARG A 75 13.40 12.90 5.07
C ARG A 75 14.61 12.60 4.20
N VAL A 76 14.61 11.43 3.54
CA VAL A 76 15.67 11.05 2.60
C VAL A 76 15.74 12.06 1.46
N ARG A 77 14.59 12.43 0.87
CA ARG A 77 14.51 13.40 -0.22
C ARG A 77 15.05 14.76 0.18
N LEU A 78 14.68 15.27 1.36
CA LEU A 78 15.17 16.55 1.89
C LEU A 78 16.70 16.56 2.02
N MET A 79 17.30 15.47 2.51
CA MET A 79 18.77 15.37 2.56
C MET A 79 19.40 15.23 1.16
N GLU A 80 18.78 14.49 0.25
CA GLU A 80 19.28 14.34 -1.13
C GLU A 80 19.31 15.67 -1.88
N THR A 81 18.22 16.45 -1.82
CA THR A 81 18.08 17.70 -2.57
C THR A 81 18.78 18.86 -1.89
N ASP A 82 18.51 19.06 -0.60
CA ASP A 82 18.92 20.30 0.07
C ASP A 82 20.26 20.17 0.77
N PHE A 83 20.78 18.97 1.02
CA PHE A 83 22.14 18.80 1.57
C PHE A 83 23.12 18.28 0.53
N TYR A 84 22.89 17.08 -0.03
CA TYR A 84 23.85 16.44 -0.92
C TYR A 84 23.92 17.09 -2.30
N ALA A 85 22.80 17.32 -2.98
CA ALA A 85 22.83 17.93 -4.31
C ALA A 85 23.35 19.37 -4.25
N ALA A 86 22.94 20.13 -3.23
CA ALA A 86 23.48 21.47 -2.96
C ALA A 86 25.00 21.48 -2.78
N MET A 87 25.60 20.44 -2.21
CA MET A 87 27.06 20.28 -2.05
C MET A 87 27.81 19.86 -3.32
N LEU A 88 27.12 19.46 -4.39
CA LEU A 88 27.76 18.93 -5.59
C LEU A 88 27.86 19.93 -6.74
N VAL A 89 27.10 21.03 -6.73
CA VAL A 89 27.05 22.01 -7.82
C VAL A 89 27.13 23.45 -7.29
N PRO A 90 28.09 24.29 -7.74
CA PRO A 90 28.10 25.73 -7.45
C PRO A 90 27.00 26.48 -8.23
N PRO A 91 26.47 27.61 -7.71
CA PRO A 91 26.82 28.29 -6.46
C PRO A 91 26.08 27.70 -5.25
N PHE A 92 26.83 27.42 -4.20
CA PHE A 92 26.40 26.64 -3.03
C PHE A 92 25.49 27.43 -2.10
N HIS A 93 24.20 27.14 -2.11
CA HIS A 93 23.32 27.54 -1.02
C HIS A 93 22.22 26.48 -0.88
N PRO A 94 22.29 25.61 0.15
CA PRO A 94 21.11 24.85 0.51
C PRO A 94 19.98 25.82 0.88
N SER A 95 18.72 25.44 0.70
CA SER A 95 17.60 26.32 1.04
C SER A 95 17.74 26.78 2.51
N PRO A 96 17.63 28.07 2.86
CA PRO A 96 17.94 28.55 4.22
C PRO A 96 17.22 27.79 5.34
N GLU A 97 16.03 27.27 5.02
CA GLU A 97 15.11 26.58 5.93
C GLU A 97 15.33 25.06 5.98
N TRP A 98 16.23 24.47 5.16
CA TRP A 98 16.36 23.01 5.05
C TRP A 98 16.66 22.33 6.40
N ALA A 99 17.54 22.95 7.19
CA ALA A 99 17.98 22.42 8.47
C ALA A 99 16.87 22.51 9.52
N GLU A 100 16.07 23.58 9.47
CA GLU A 100 14.91 23.78 10.34
C GLU A 100 13.80 22.77 10.01
N ASN A 101 13.47 22.62 8.73
CA ASN A 101 12.51 21.61 8.25
C ASN A 101 12.92 20.18 8.65
N LEU A 102 14.21 19.84 8.55
CA LEU A 102 14.72 18.54 8.98
C LEU A 102 14.66 18.39 10.50
N ALA A 103 15.05 19.42 11.25
CA ALA A 103 15.02 19.41 12.72
C ALA A 103 13.59 19.29 13.26
N GLU A 104 12.65 20.08 12.72
CA GLU A 104 11.23 20.01 13.07
C GLU A 104 10.67 18.63 12.77
N ASN A 105 10.96 18.07 11.59
CA ASN A 105 10.47 16.74 11.26
C ASN A 105 11.05 15.66 12.18
N LEU A 106 12.29 15.83 12.68
CA LEU A 106 12.94 14.92 13.62
C LEU A 106 12.39 15.04 15.04
N LEU A 107 12.15 16.26 15.52
CA LEU A 107 11.64 16.55 16.86
C LEU A 107 10.13 16.26 16.98
N SER A 108 9.37 16.65 15.97
CA SER A 108 7.91 16.51 15.88
C SER A 108 7.52 15.79 14.58
N PRO A 109 7.65 14.45 14.53
CA PRO A 109 7.29 13.67 13.35
C PRO A 109 5.78 13.75 13.06
N SER A 110 5.42 14.37 11.94
CA SER A 110 4.06 14.42 11.42
C SER A 110 3.94 13.58 10.14
N PHE A 111 2.79 12.96 9.91
CA PHE A 111 2.55 12.22 8.67
C PHE A 111 2.22 13.21 7.54
N PRO A 112 2.98 13.22 6.42
CA PRO A 112 2.75 14.18 5.34
C PRO A 112 1.39 14.01 4.64
N ILE A 113 0.84 12.79 4.69
CA ILE A 113 -0.40 12.43 4.03
C ILE A 113 -1.45 11.91 5.02
N SER A 114 -2.71 12.22 4.71
CA SER A 114 -3.85 11.77 5.48
C SER A 114 -4.16 10.28 5.23
N MET A 115 -4.93 9.64 6.13
CA MET A 115 -5.32 8.24 5.95
C MET A 115 -6.20 8.00 4.71
N PRO A 116 -7.22 8.83 4.40
CA PRO A 116 -8.02 8.67 3.19
C PRO A 116 -7.21 8.83 1.91
N GLU A 117 -6.27 9.79 1.90
CA GLU A 117 -5.37 10.00 0.75
C GLU A 117 -4.43 8.80 0.54
N ALA A 118 -3.83 8.28 1.61
CA ALA A 118 -3.00 7.09 1.55
C ALA A 118 -3.78 5.88 1.00
N PHE A 119 -5.01 5.70 1.50
CA PHE A 119 -5.91 4.63 1.05
C PHE A 119 -6.24 4.76 -0.44
N GLY A 120 -6.65 5.95 -0.89
CA GLY A 120 -6.97 6.21 -2.30
C GLY A 120 -5.79 6.00 -3.25
N ARG A 121 -4.58 6.43 -2.85
CA ARG A 121 -3.35 6.22 -3.63
C ARG A 121 -3.03 4.73 -3.80
N ARG A 122 -3.12 3.94 -2.73
CA ARG A 122 -2.83 2.49 -2.78
C ARG A 122 -3.93 1.71 -3.50
N LEU A 123 -5.20 2.10 -3.31
CA LEU A 123 -6.33 1.53 -4.04
C LEU A 123 -6.12 1.65 -5.55
N ARG A 124 -5.90 2.87 -6.05
CA ARG A 124 -5.78 3.14 -7.49
C ARG A 124 -4.57 2.48 -8.13
N ARG A 125 -3.42 2.45 -7.43
CA ARG A 125 -2.15 1.98 -8.01
C ARG A 125 -1.97 0.46 -7.94
N ASN A 126 -2.47 -0.21 -6.90
CA ASN A 126 -2.17 -1.62 -6.65
C ASN A 126 -3.40 -2.50 -6.50
N TYR A 127 -4.39 -2.08 -5.70
CA TYR A 127 -5.50 -2.97 -5.32
C TYR A 127 -6.68 -2.96 -6.30
N LEU A 128 -6.80 -1.94 -7.15
CA LEU A 128 -7.91 -1.81 -8.11
C LEU A 128 -8.04 -3.07 -8.97
N TRP A 129 -6.92 -3.60 -9.46
CA TRP A 129 -6.90 -4.82 -10.27
C TRP A 129 -7.32 -6.07 -9.48
N ILE A 130 -6.90 -6.19 -8.22
CA ILE A 130 -7.29 -7.33 -7.37
C ILE A 130 -8.81 -7.31 -7.13
N PHE A 131 -9.38 -6.14 -6.85
CA PHE A 131 -10.83 -5.99 -6.67
C PHE A 131 -11.61 -6.26 -7.96
N LEU A 132 -11.11 -5.81 -9.12
CA LEU A 132 -11.74 -6.09 -10.41
C LEU A 132 -11.76 -7.59 -10.71
N ILE A 133 -10.65 -8.30 -10.44
CA ILE A 133 -10.57 -9.75 -10.61
C ILE A 133 -11.56 -10.44 -9.67
N LEU A 134 -11.59 -10.07 -8.39
CA LEU A 134 -12.54 -10.65 -7.43
C LEU A 134 -14.00 -10.42 -7.83
N TYR A 135 -14.33 -9.21 -8.28
CA TYR A 135 -15.67 -8.88 -8.76
C TYR A 135 -16.05 -9.70 -9.99
N ALA A 136 -15.18 -9.74 -11.00
CA ALA A 136 -15.41 -10.53 -12.22
C ALA A 136 -15.56 -12.02 -11.90
N SER A 137 -14.71 -12.56 -11.02
CA SER A 137 -14.79 -13.94 -10.57
C SER A 137 -16.07 -14.23 -9.78
N TRP A 138 -16.52 -13.30 -8.94
CA TRP A 138 -17.78 -13.46 -8.21
C TRP A 138 -18.99 -13.52 -9.16
N VAL A 139 -19.06 -12.61 -10.13
CA VAL A 139 -20.10 -12.62 -11.18
C VAL A 139 -20.03 -13.93 -11.99
N ALA A 140 -18.84 -14.35 -12.39
CA ALA A 140 -18.64 -15.61 -13.13
C ALA A 140 -19.09 -16.84 -12.32
N LYS A 141 -18.82 -16.89 -11.01
CA LYS A 141 -19.24 -18.01 -10.15
C LYS A 141 -20.76 -18.13 -10.07
N ILE A 142 -21.47 -16.99 -9.91
CA ILE A 142 -22.93 -16.96 -9.87
C ILE A 142 -23.53 -17.38 -11.22
N TRP A 143 -22.94 -16.90 -12.31
CA TRP A 143 -23.43 -17.18 -13.66
C TRP A 143 -23.23 -18.65 -14.07
N LEU A 144 -22.10 -19.26 -13.70
CA LEU A 144 -21.78 -20.65 -14.02
C LEU A 144 -22.55 -21.67 -13.15
N PHE A 145 -22.86 -21.32 -11.90
CA PHE A 145 -23.52 -22.20 -10.94
C PHE A 145 -24.73 -21.50 -10.31
N PRO A 146 -25.82 -21.30 -11.07
CA PRO A 146 -27.02 -20.66 -10.53
C PRO A 146 -27.63 -21.55 -9.44
N ILE A 147 -27.80 -20.99 -8.26
CA ILE A 147 -28.56 -21.61 -7.17
C ILE A 147 -30.03 -21.22 -7.42
N PRO A 148 -30.97 -22.18 -7.50
CA PRO A 148 -32.39 -21.83 -7.66
C PRO A 148 -32.82 -20.92 -6.50
N ALA A 149 -33.44 -19.78 -6.83
CA ALA A 149 -34.10 -18.96 -5.83
C ALA A 149 -35.28 -19.77 -5.29
N ASN A 150 -35.15 -20.30 -4.09
CA ASN A 150 -36.28 -20.90 -3.42
C ASN A 150 -37.25 -19.76 -3.08
N ASP A 151 -38.43 -19.77 -3.71
CA ASP A 151 -39.52 -18.86 -3.37
C ASP A 151 -39.80 -18.98 -1.87
N ILE A 152 -39.46 -17.90 -1.15
CA ILE A 152 -39.80 -17.76 0.26
C ILE A 152 -41.28 -17.32 0.25
N LEU A 153 -42.17 -18.31 0.36
CA LEU A 153 -43.59 -18.13 0.62
C LEU A 153 -43.82 -17.40 1.95
#